data_AF-A0A383E8X3-F1
#
_entry.id   AF-A0A383E8X3-F1
#
_cell.length_a   1.000
_cell.length_b   1.000
_cell.length_c   1.000
_cell.angle_alpha   90.00
_cell.angle_beta   90.00
_cell.angle_gamma   90.00
#
_symmetry.space_group_name_H-M   'P 1'
#
loop_
_entity.id
_entity.type
_entity.pdbx_description
1 polymer ?
#
loop_
_entity_poly.entity_id
_entity_poly.type
_entity_poly.pdbx_seq_one_letter_code
_entity_poly.pdbx_strand_id
1 'polypeptide(L)' 'MIQSMTGYGRGVTGKSAGKVIVLIKAVNGRFLDIKIRGLDI' A
#
# COMPACT_ATOMS: atom_id res chain seq x y z
N MET A 1 -18.42 4.39 13.86
CA MET A 1 -17.86 3.14 13.27
C MET A 1 -16.37 3.13 13.60
N ILE A 2 -15.87 2.13 14.34
CA ILE A 2 -14.43 2.00 14.60
C ILE A 2 -13.73 1.74 13.27
N GLN A 3 -12.64 2.45 12.95
CA GLN A 3 -11.77 2.14 11.81
C GLN A 3 -10.62 1.26 12.30
N SER A 4 -10.85 -0.05 12.42
CA SER A 4 -9.80 -1.00 12.78
C SER A 4 -9.04 -1.40 11.52
N MET A 5 -7.71 -1.26 11.53
CA MET A 5 -6.86 -1.83 10.48
C MET A 5 -6.79 -3.35 10.68
N THR A 6 -7.49 -4.08 9.81
CA THR A 6 -7.54 -5.55 9.84
C THR A 6 -6.45 -6.19 8.99
N GLY A 7 -5.76 -5.41 8.15
CA GLY A 7 -4.64 -5.89 7.35
C GLY A 7 -3.71 -4.76 6.92
N TYR A 8 -2.41 -5.02 6.96
CA TYR A 8 -1.37 -4.12 6.48
C TYR A 8 -0.32 -4.91 5.71
N GLY A 9 0.07 -4.40 4.54
CA GLY A 9 1.13 -4.96 3.71
C GLY A 9 2.01 -3.87 3.12
N ARG A 10 3.31 -4.11 3.07
CA ARG A 10 4.29 -3.24 2.41
C ARG A 10 5.17 -4.05 1.48
N GLY A 11 5.07 -3.77 0.19
CA GLY A 11 5.95 -4.28 -0.85
C GLY A 11 6.93 -3.21 -1.29
N VAL A 12 8.19 -3.57 -1.48
CA VAL A 12 9.19 -2.72 -2.11
C VAL A 12 9.87 -3.55 -3.20
N THR A 13 9.95 -3.00 -4.41
CA THR A 13 10.62 -3.63 -5.53
C THR A 13 11.46 -2.61 -6.30
N GLY A 14 12.47 -3.08 -7.03
CA GLY A 14 13.39 -2.24 -7.80
C GLY A 14 14.59 -1.69 -7.01
N LYS A 15 15.54 -1.11 -7.74
CA LYS A 15 16.77 -0.47 -7.21
C LYS A 15 16.90 0.95 -7.75
N SER A 16 17.41 1.85 -6.91
CA SER A 16 17.70 3.26 -7.23
C SER A 16 16.51 3.96 -7.91
N ALA A 17 16.68 4.48 -9.13
CA ALA A 17 15.68 5.22 -9.90
C ALA A 17 14.40 4.43 -10.24
N GLY A 18 14.44 3.10 -10.20
CA GLY A 18 13.27 2.25 -10.46
C GLY A 18 12.57 1.71 -9.21
N LYS A 19 12.78 2.34 -8.05
CA LYS A 19 12.23 1.85 -6.78
C LYS A 19 10.73 2.12 -6.68
N VAL A 20 9.94 1.05 -6.72
CA VAL A 20 8.49 1.09 -6.53
C VAL A 20 8.15 0.62 -5.13
N ILE A 21 7.27 1.35 -4.46
CA ILE A 21 6.77 1.02 -3.13
C ILE A 21 5.26 0.89 -3.21
N VAL A 22 4.73 -0.22 -2.72
CA VAL A 22 3.30 -0.47 -2.61
C VAL A 22 2.95 -0.62 -1.13
N LEU A 23 1.95 0.13 -0.69
CA LEU A 23 1.36 0.06 0.64
C LEU A 23 -0.09 -0.37 0.49
N ILE A 24 -0.48 -1.39 1.24
CA ILE A 24 -1.83 -1.94 1.25
C ILE A 24 -2.36 -1.85 2.67
N LYS A 25 -3.54 -1.27 2.83
CA LYS A 25 -4.27 -1.18 4.09
C LYS A 25 -5.69 -1.67 3.90
N ALA A 26 -6.07 -2.68 4.68
CA ALA A 26 -7.45 -3.15 4.76
C ALA A 26 -8.07 -2.63 6.07
N VAL A 27 -9.19 -1.93 5.97
CA VAL A 27 -9.91 -1.37 7.12
C VAL A 27 -11.25 -2.08 7.26
N ASN A 28 -11.44 -2.75 8.40
CA ASN A 28 -12.64 -3.49 8.77
C ASN A 28 -13.17 -4.47 7.69
N GLY A 29 -12.29 -4.99 6.83
CA GLY A 29 -12.69 -5.83 5.68
C GLY A 29 -13.59 -5.14 4.65
N ARG A 30 -13.79 -3.81 4.72
CA ARG A 30 -14.70 -3.05 3.85
C ARG A 30 -13.97 -2.14 2.87
N PHE A 31 -12.86 -1.55 3.31
CA PHE A 31 -12.08 -0.62 2.50
C PHE A 31 -10.68 -1.19 2.28
N LEU A 32 -10.24 -1.16 1.02
CA LEU A 32 -8.88 -1.50 0.61
C LEU A 32 -8.21 -0.24 0.05
N ASP A 33 -7.27 0.31 0.81
CA ASP A 33 -6.43 1.45 0.41
C ASP A 33 -5.11 0.91 -0.15
N ILE A 34 -4.89 1.16 -1.45
CA ILE A 34 -3.65 0.81 -2.14
C ILE A 34 -2.95 2.10 -2.54
N LYS A 35 -1.76 2.31 -1.99
CA LYS A 35 -0.91 3.45 -2.32
C LYS A 35 0.36 2.97 -3.00
N ILE A 36 0.51 3.32 -4.27
CA ILE A 36 1.68 3.02 -5.09
C ILE A 36 2.52 4.30 -5.22
N ARG A 37 3.83 4.18 -5.04
CA ARG A 37 4.81 5.28 -5.17
C ARG A 37 5.96 4.84 -6.07
N GLY A 38 6.51 5.78 -6.83
CA GLY A 38 7.63 5.52 -7.73
C GLY A 38 7.24 4.96 -9.10
N LEU A 39 5.96 5.09 -9.49
CA LEU A 39 5.62 5.11 -10.91
C LEU A 39 5.78 6.56 -11.40
N ASP A 40 6.61 6.75 -12.41
CA ASP A 40 6.47 7.88 -13.34
C ASP A 40 5.46 7.44 -14.40
N ILE A 41 4.34 8.14 -14.51
CA ILE A 41 3.33 7.99 -15.57
C ILE A 41 3.29 9.29 -16.37
#